data_AF-A0A852K2E4-F1
#
_entry.id   AF-A0A852K2E4-F1
#
_cell.length_a   1.000
_cell.length_b   1.000
_cell.length_c   1.000
_cell.angle_alpha   90.00
_cell.angle_beta   90.00
_cell.angle_gamma   90.00
#
_symmetry.space_group_name_H-M   'P 1'
#
loop_
_entity.id
_entity.type
_entity.pdbx_description
1 polymer ?
#
loop_
_entity_poly.entity_id
_entity_poly.type
_entity_poly.pdbx_seq_one_letter_code
_entity_poly.pdbx_strand_id
1 'polypeptide(L)'
;KICAIGIPPWGIIENQRDLIGKDVICLYQTLGNPLSKLSTLNSMHSHFLMADDGTVGKYGNEMMLRRNLEKHMSLQKIHTS
;
A
#
# COMPACT_ATOMS: atom_id res chain seq x y z
N LYS A 1 6.45 19.48 3.69
CA LYS A 1 6.71 18.04 3.92
C LYS A 1 6.21 17.28 2.70
N ILE A 2 7.00 16.38 2.11
CA ILE A 2 6.57 15.59 0.95
C ILE A 2 5.67 14.45 1.45
N CYS A 3 4.53 14.25 0.80
CA CYS A 3 3.64 13.11 1.04
C CYS A 3 3.79 12.11 -0.11
N ALA A 4 4.40 10.97 0.15
CA ALA A 4 4.55 9.88 -0.82
C ALA A 4 3.67 8.72 -0.38
N ILE A 5 2.62 8.43 -1.17
CA ILE A 5 1.63 7.39 -0.88
C ILE A 5 1.89 6.20 -1.80
N GLY A 6 2.26 5.05 -1.23
CA GLY A 6 2.37 3.79 -1.96
C GLY A 6 1.03 3.08 -2.06
N ILE A 7 0.69 2.52 -3.22
CA ILE A 7 -0.53 1.72 -3.42
C ILE A 7 -0.16 0.31 -3.89
N PRO A 8 0.30 -0.59 -3.00
CA PRO A 8 0.61 -1.97 -3.35
C PRO A 8 -0.60 -2.90 -3.26
N PRO A 9 -0.62 -4.03 -3.99
CA PRO A 9 -1.51 -5.16 -3.68
C PRO A 9 -1.24 -5.70 -2.27
N TRP A 10 -2.28 -6.05 -1.51
CA TRP A 10 -2.12 -6.67 -0.19
C TRP A 10 -1.44 -8.03 -0.28
N GLY A 11 -1.90 -8.88 -1.21
CA GLY A 11 -1.45 -10.26 -1.37
C GLY A 11 -0.02 -10.45 -1.87
N ILE A 12 0.71 -9.37 -2.21
CA ILE A 12 2.12 -9.43 -2.62
C ILE A 12 3.08 -8.94 -1.52
N ILE A 13 2.57 -8.51 -0.37
CA ILE A 13 3.41 -7.94 0.70
C ILE A 13 4.01 -9.06 1.55
N GLU A 14 5.34 -9.13 1.57
CA GLU A 14 6.08 -10.01 2.49
C GLU A 14 5.69 -9.68 3.94
N ASN A 15 5.44 -10.70 4.77
CA ASN A 15 5.03 -10.54 6.16
C ASN A 15 3.77 -9.67 6.37
N GLN A 16 2.84 -9.65 5.39
CA GLN A 16 1.59 -8.91 5.50
C GLN A 16 0.79 -9.20 6.79
N ARG A 17 0.90 -10.42 7.35
CA ARG A 17 0.19 -10.78 8.58
C ARG A 17 0.62 -9.97 9.79
N ASP A 18 1.86 -9.50 9.83
CA ASP A 18 2.39 -8.68 10.93
C ASP A 18 1.76 -7.28 10.93
N LEU A 19 1.18 -6.85 9.81
CA LEU A 19 0.50 -5.58 9.64
C LEU A 19 -0.99 -5.64 10.03
N ILE A 20 -1.51 -6.81 10.41
CA ILE A 20 -2.91 -6.97 10.80
C ILE A 20 -3.11 -6.51 12.24
N GLY A 21 -3.90 -5.46 12.42
CA GLY A 21 -4.31 -4.97 13.72
C GLY A 21 -5.26 -3.78 13.58
N LYS A 22 -6.15 -3.61 14.56
CA LYS A 22 -7.07 -2.48 14.62
C LYS A 22 -6.61 -1.52 15.71
N ASP A 23 -6.39 -0.26 15.35
CA ASP A 23 -5.99 0.81 16.28
C ASP A 23 -4.70 0.49 17.07
N VAL A 24 -3.76 -0.22 16.43
CA VAL A 24 -2.49 -0.64 17.03
C VAL A 24 -1.30 -0.29 16.14
N ILE A 25 -0.13 -0.22 16.75
CA ILE A 25 1.16 -0.11 16.04
C ILE A 25 1.64 -1.52 15.72
N CYS A 26 1.78 -1.80 14.44
CA CYS A 26 2.36 -3.03 13.93
C CYS A 26 3.84 -2.81 13.60
N LEU A 27 4.72 -3.70 14.06
CA LEU A 27 6.12 -3.70 13.66
C LEU A 27 6.25 -4.42 12.31
N TYR A 28 6.95 -3.79 11.37
CA TYR A 28 7.17 -4.34 10.03
C TYR A 28 8.65 -4.38 9.71
N GLN A 29 9.13 -5.54 9.27
CA GLN A 29 10.51 -5.73 8.83
C GLN A 29 10.60 -5.69 7.31
N THR A 30 11.46 -4.80 6.78
CA THR A 30 11.67 -4.60 5.34
C THR A 30 12.67 -5.57 4.71
N LEU A 31 13.25 -6.48 5.51
CA LEU A 31 14.13 -7.54 5.01
C LEU A 31 13.30 -8.60 4.30
N GLY A 32 13.51 -8.74 2.99
CA GLY A 32 12.86 -9.76 2.18
C GLY A 32 13.45 -11.14 2.39
N ASN A 33 12.64 -12.17 2.21
CA ASN A 33 13.12 -13.55 2.14
C ASN A 33 13.66 -13.82 0.71
N PRO A 34 14.93 -14.22 0.54
CA PRO A 34 15.52 -14.45 -0.79
C PRO A 34 14.84 -15.57 -1.59
N LEU A 35 14.04 -16.42 -0.95
CA LEU A 35 13.27 -17.48 -1.60
C LEU A 35 11.82 -17.09 -1.90
N SER A 36 11.37 -15.95 -1.41
CA SER A 36 10.00 -15.47 -1.59
C SER A 36 9.84 -14.76 -2.93
N LYS A 37 8.64 -14.89 -3.52
CA LYS A 37 8.21 -14.14 -4.72
C LYS A 37 7.41 -12.89 -4.34
N LEU A 38 7.21 -12.63 -3.05
CA LEU A 38 6.54 -11.45 -2.53
C LEU A 38 7.53 -10.28 -2.47
N SER A 39 7.03 -9.08 -2.25
CA SER A 39 7.80 -7.84 -2.20
C SER A 39 7.65 -7.16 -0.85
N THR A 40 8.69 -6.44 -0.44
CA THR A 40 8.67 -5.66 0.80
C THR A 40 8.16 -4.24 0.57
N LEU A 41 7.65 -3.60 1.62
CA LEU A 41 7.26 -2.18 1.56
C LEU A 41 8.51 -1.29 1.50
N ASN A 42 8.45 -0.22 0.70
CA ASN A 42 9.54 0.73 0.53
C ASN A 42 9.46 1.86 1.57
N SER A 43 10.46 1.93 2.47
CA SER A 43 10.54 2.91 3.57
C SER A 43 10.65 4.38 3.13
N MET A 44 10.82 4.67 1.84
CA MET A 44 10.78 6.03 1.30
C MET A 44 9.36 6.61 1.17
N HIS A 45 8.31 5.78 1.31
CA HIS A 45 6.93 6.25 1.38
C HIS A 45 6.56 6.69 2.79
N SER A 46 5.78 7.76 2.89
CA SER A 46 5.26 8.21 4.19
C SER A 46 3.95 7.53 4.57
N HIS A 47 3.20 7.01 3.59
CA HIS A 47 1.92 6.33 3.80
C HIS A 47 1.73 5.20 2.78
N PHE A 48 0.85 4.25 3.11
CA PHE A 48 0.43 3.17 2.22
C PHE A 48 -1.08 3.02 2.20
N LEU A 49 -1.62 2.69 1.03
CA LEU A 49 -3.00 2.22 0.83
C LEU A 49 -2.94 0.85 0.18
N MET A 50 -3.30 -0.21 0.92
CA MET A 50 -3.17 -1.58 0.45
C MET A 50 -4.43 -2.00 -0.32
N ALA A 51 -4.26 -2.44 -1.57
CA ALA A 51 -5.36 -2.90 -2.42
C ALA A 51 -5.56 -4.42 -2.24
N ASP A 52 -6.71 -4.83 -1.73
CA ASP A 52 -7.04 -6.25 -1.53
C ASP A 52 -8.11 -6.71 -2.52
N ASP A 53 -7.85 -7.84 -3.20
CA ASP A 53 -8.80 -8.54 -4.06
C ASP A 53 -9.05 -9.99 -3.61
N GLY A 54 -8.55 -10.36 -2.43
CA GLY A 54 -8.62 -11.72 -1.87
C GLY A 54 -7.61 -12.71 -2.46
N THR A 55 -6.77 -12.30 -3.41
CA THR A 55 -5.76 -13.18 -4.01
C THR A 55 -4.38 -13.00 -3.37
N VAL A 56 -3.52 -14.01 -3.53
CA VAL A 56 -2.12 -14.00 -3.05
C VAL A 56 -1.19 -14.03 -4.25
N GLY A 57 -0.15 -13.19 -4.22
CA GLY A 57 0.92 -13.18 -5.23
C GLY A 57 0.53 -12.55 -6.58
N LYS A 58 -0.63 -11.89 -6.70
CA LYS A 58 -1.07 -11.25 -7.95
C LYS A 58 -0.90 -9.74 -7.91
N TYR A 59 -0.50 -9.21 -9.06
CA TYR A 59 -0.42 -7.78 -9.34
C TYR A 59 -1.60 -7.34 -10.21
N GLY A 60 -1.89 -6.04 -10.20
CA GLY A 60 -2.81 -5.37 -11.13
C GLY A 60 -4.09 -4.84 -10.48
N ASN A 61 -4.49 -5.36 -9.31
CA ASN A 61 -5.69 -4.89 -8.61
C ASN A 61 -5.53 -3.46 -8.07
N GLU A 62 -4.29 -3.06 -7.73
CA GLU A 62 -3.93 -1.72 -7.27
C GLU A 62 -4.17 -0.64 -8.33
N MET A 63 -4.14 -0.99 -9.62
CA MET A 63 -4.29 -0.04 -10.71
C MET A 63 -5.68 0.58 -10.76
N MET A 64 -6.72 -0.20 -10.45
CA MET A 64 -8.08 0.33 -10.40
C MET A 64 -8.24 1.31 -9.24
N LEU A 65 -7.73 0.96 -8.06
CA LEU A 65 -7.75 1.82 -6.88
C LEU A 65 -6.99 3.12 -7.14
N ARG A 66 -5.80 3.03 -7.72
CA ARG A 66 -4.98 4.20 -8.09
C ARG A 66 -5.72 5.14 -9.03
N ARG A 67 -6.25 4.64 -10.16
CA ARG A 67 -6.96 5.47 -11.14
C ARG A 67 -8.19 6.16 -10.54
N ASN A 68 -8.96 5.43 -9.74
CA ASN A 68 -10.15 5.97 -9.10
C ASN A 68 -9.79 7.04 -8.05
N LEU A 69 -8.72 6.81 -7.27
CA LEU A 69 -8.24 7.78 -6.29
C LEU A 69 -7.71 9.05 -6.96
N GLU A 70 -6.88 8.93 -7.99
CA GLU A 70 -6.35 10.07 -8.75
C GLU A 70 -7.48 10.88 -9.39
N LYS A 71 -8.47 10.20 -10.00
CA LYS A 71 -9.67 10.85 -10.56
C LYS A 71 -10.51 11.52 -9.47
N HIS A 72 -10.66 10.90 -8.31
CA HIS A 72 -11.42 11.49 -7.21
C HIS A 72 -10.72 12.75 -6.67
N MET A 73 -9.40 12.69 -6.49
CA MET A 73 -8.58 13.81 -6.04
C MET A 73 -8.62 14.99 -7.01
N SER A 74 -8.57 14.73 -8.33
CA SER A 74 -8.60 15.81 -9.33
C SER A 74 -9.91 16.59 -9.36
N LEU A 75 -10.99 16.02 -8.83
CA LEU A 75 -12.30 16.66 -8.71
C LEU A 75 -12.46 17.43 -7.38
N GLN A 76 -11.56 17.26 -6.41
CA GLN A 76 -11.66 17.95 -5.13
C GLN A 76 -11.30 19.43 -5.30
N LYS A 77 -12.14 20.31 -4.74
CA LYS A 77 -11.81 21.73 -4.66
C LYS A 77 -10.68 21.91 -3.65
N ILE A 78 -9.65 22.63 -4.05
CA ILE A 78 -8.61 23.06 -3.12
C ILE A 78 -9.18 24.22 -2.32
N HIS A 79 -9.58 23.95 -1.07
CA HIS A 79 -9.89 25.00 -0.12
C HIS A 79 -8.57 25.59 0.38
N THR A 80 -8.12 26.68 -0.24
CA THR A 80 -7.06 27.51 0.34
C THR A 80 -7.68 28.30 1.49
N SER A 81 -7.34 27.89 2.72
CA SER A 81 -7.54 28.72 3.92
C SER A 81 -6.58 29.89 3.92
#